data_AF-A0AAD7AAK2-F1
#
_entry.id   AF-A0AAD7AAK2-F1
#
_cell.length_a   1.000
_cell.length_b   1.000
_cell.length_c   1.000
_cell.angle_alpha   90.00
_cell.angle_beta   90.00
_cell.angle_gamma   90.00
#
_symmetry.space_group_name_H-M   'P 1'
#
loop_
_entity.id
_entity.type
_entity.pdbx_description
1 polymer ?
#
loop_
_entity_poly.entity_id
_entity_poly.type
_entity_poly.pdbx_seq_one_letter_code
_entity_poly.pdbx_strand_id
1 'polypeptide(L)'
;MSTVFDGFSANTVFPDHDWCFGDPSNASSICQIPTDTMIRFLNISSPSSYLDVYCANPPVDSCSFGYCPNPDVASPAVRYSTYFSSLVSAILVLYSPEDVTSAFFAQLLNVYSLIVAAIISIGKHNLTKLHSVIALTLAASPLSLYLIMYVFRSLLGKQTRLQAVFGPGMYLNRALVLIMLPLWASVLSFTALPTSVWQFQQSACDTEIASNHVASLFFLPFIIFFAEFPYIGALILASVVVSWGIAIWRLRQIIWAKHDRYLPLGRLWRKVVNRYPFIQFYSVIVLPHAFWIFNVEIGLEILSTRESFSATYGQLLAIFVTVPPFIQLCIILPRIPNWFIDLAWVRLLTGRRNQPFRSARPQDESALPMQQGPHDPTRAGLLTGDAKVDGLPLQMDELDSKVHSGASSRSASYM
;
A
#
# COMPACT_ATOMS: atom_id res chain seq x y z
N MET A 1 9.96 -32.88 -9.79
CA MET A 1 9.15 -31.75 -10.26
C MET A 1 7.82 -32.29 -10.78
N SER A 2 7.08 -33.02 -9.93
CA SER A 2 5.94 -33.88 -10.36
C SER A 2 4.83 -34.02 -9.30
N THR A 3 4.66 -33.04 -8.41
CA THR A 3 3.67 -33.10 -7.32
C THR A 3 2.72 -31.91 -7.29
N VAL A 4 2.42 -31.30 -8.45
CA VAL A 4 1.53 -30.11 -8.57
C VAL A 4 0.12 -30.48 -9.06
N PHE A 5 -0.17 -31.76 -9.32
CA PHE A 5 -1.44 -32.18 -9.93
C PHE A 5 -2.51 -32.75 -8.97
N ASP A 6 -2.23 -32.91 -7.67
CA ASP A 6 -3.19 -33.55 -6.74
C ASP A 6 -4.35 -32.64 -6.27
N GLY A 7 -4.48 -31.43 -6.83
CA GLY A 7 -5.55 -30.47 -6.52
C GLY A 7 -6.65 -30.36 -7.58
N PHE A 8 -6.59 -31.13 -8.66
CA PHE A 8 -7.72 -31.21 -9.60
C PHE A 8 -8.82 -32.04 -8.95
N SER A 9 -9.96 -31.40 -8.62
CA SER A 9 -11.20 -32.13 -8.37
C SER A 9 -11.36 -33.17 -9.48
N ALA A 10 -11.48 -34.45 -9.12
CA ALA A 10 -11.43 -35.61 -10.00
C ALA A 10 -12.57 -35.68 -11.06
N ASN A 11 -13.31 -34.58 -11.26
CA ASN A 11 -14.51 -34.53 -12.07
C ASN A 11 -14.45 -33.53 -13.26
N THR A 12 -13.38 -32.77 -13.47
CA THR A 12 -13.22 -32.06 -14.75
C THR A 12 -12.60 -33.01 -15.76
N VAL A 13 -13.45 -33.80 -16.41
CA VAL A 13 -13.05 -34.70 -17.50
C VAL A 13 -12.58 -33.84 -18.67
N PHE A 14 -11.46 -34.22 -19.29
CA PHE A 14 -11.00 -33.63 -20.54
C PHE A 14 -11.51 -34.48 -21.71
N PRO A 15 -12.11 -33.88 -22.76
CA PRO A 15 -12.49 -32.48 -22.87
C PRO A 15 -13.65 -32.14 -21.92
N ASP A 16 -13.74 -30.87 -21.53
CA ASP A 16 -14.87 -30.39 -20.75
C ASP A 16 -16.17 -30.66 -21.53
N HIS A 17 -17.14 -31.33 -20.88
CA HIS A 17 -18.35 -31.85 -21.51
C HIS A 17 -18.09 -32.87 -22.64
N ASP A 18 -17.21 -33.85 -22.40
CA ASP A 18 -16.92 -34.99 -23.29
C ASP A 18 -18.17 -35.65 -23.92
N TRP A 19 -19.25 -35.76 -23.17
CA TRP A 19 -20.55 -36.29 -23.62
C TRP A 19 -21.25 -35.45 -24.71
N CYS A 20 -20.86 -34.18 -24.92
CA CYS A 20 -21.31 -33.37 -26.04
C CYS A 20 -20.53 -33.65 -27.34
N PHE A 21 -19.40 -34.36 -27.29
CA PHE A 21 -18.56 -34.67 -28.45
C PHE A 21 -18.80 -36.12 -28.92
N GLY A 22 -19.82 -36.34 -29.77
CA GLY A 22 -19.98 -37.67 -30.40
C GLY A 22 -21.30 -37.99 -31.08
N ASP A 23 -22.40 -37.30 -30.73
CA ASP A 23 -23.71 -37.58 -31.34
C ASP A 23 -24.52 -36.29 -31.62
N PRO A 24 -24.64 -35.85 -32.89
CA PRO A 24 -25.40 -34.67 -33.26
C PRO A 24 -26.91 -34.80 -32.96
N SER A 25 -27.40 -36.01 -32.70
CA SER A 25 -28.80 -36.24 -32.33
C SER A 25 -29.10 -35.95 -30.84
N ASN A 26 -28.07 -35.85 -30.00
CA ASN A 26 -28.16 -35.49 -28.57
C ASN A 26 -27.92 -33.99 -28.30
N ALA A 27 -28.07 -33.13 -29.32
CA ALA A 27 -28.12 -31.67 -29.20
C ALA A 27 -29.39 -31.23 -28.45
N SER A 28 -29.49 -31.61 -27.18
CA SER A 28 -30.35 -30.97 -26.21
C SER A 28 -29.92 -29.51 -26.04
N SER A 29 -30.77 -28.67 -25.46
CA SER A 29 -30.48 -27.24 -25.19
C SER A 29 -29.23 -26.99 -24.31
N ILE A 30 -28.57 -28.05 -23.85
CA ILE A 30 -27.42 -28.03 -22.95
C ILE A 30 -26.09 -28.20 -23.73
N CYS A 31 -26.08 -28.99 -24.81
CA CYS A 31 -24.89 -29.13 -25.67
C CYS A 31 -24.97 -28.15 -26.83
N GLN A 32 -24.29 -27.01 -26.70
CA GLN A 32 -24.04 -26.15 -27.86
C GLN A 32 -23.05 -26.85 -28.80
N ILE A 33 -23.29 -26.75 -30.11
CA ILE A 33 -22.35 -27.26 -31.12
C ILE A 33 -21.00 -26.56 -30.87
N PRO A 34 -19.91 -27.31 -30.61
CA PRO A 34 -18.62 -26.71 -30.31
C PRO A 34 -18.21 -25.81 -31.47
N THR A 35 -17.74 -24.60 -31.15
CA THR A 35 -17.29 -23.67 -32.19
C THR A 35 -16.07 -24.23 -32.93
N ASP A 36 -15.83 -23.75 -34.15
CA ASP A 36 -14.62 -24.09 -34.91
C ASP A 36 -13.34 -23.76 -34.11
N THR A 37 -13.36 -22.74 -33.25
CA THR A 37 -12.25 -22.42 -32.35
C THR A 37 -12.01 -23.50 -31.31
N MET A 38 -13.06 -24.05 -30.70
CA MET A 38 -12.93 -25.17 -29.75
C MET A 38 -12.43 -26.44 -30.43
N ILE A 39 -12.94 -26.76 -31.62
CA ILE A 39 -12.52 -27.96 -32.38
C ILE A 39 -11.03 -27.87 -32.74
N ARG A 40 -10.57 -26.72 -33.25
CA ARG A 40 -9.14 -26.51 -33.56
C ARG A 40 -8.28 -26.59 -32.32
N PHE A 41 -8.75 -26.05 -31.20
CA PHE A 41 -8.06 -26.08 -29.92
C PHE A 41 -7.86 -27.53 -29.43
N LEU A 42 -8.92 -28.33 -29.42
CA LEU A 42 -8.88 -29.75 -29.02
C LEU A 42 -7.96 -30.59 -29.92
N ASN A 43 -7.86 -30.26 -31.21
CA ASN A 43 -6.98 -30.96 -32.13
C ASN A 43 -5.47 -30.73 -31.85
N ILE A 44 -5.13 -29.61 -31.21
CA ILE A 44 -3.73 -29.22 -30.93
C ILE A 44 -3.30 -29.66 -29.51
N SER A 45 -4.23 -29.70 -28.57
CA SER A 45 -3.93 -30.00 -27.17
C SER A 45 -3.79 -31.49 -26.90
N SER A 46 -2.71 -31.91 -26.24
CA SER A 46 -2.66 -33.21 -25.56
C SER A 46 -3.17 -33.05 -24.12
N PRO A 47 -3.64 -34.11 -23.45
CA PRO A 47 -4.14 -34.01 -22.07
C PRO A 47 -3.13 -33.38 -21.10
N SER A 48 -1.82 -33.58 -21.32
CA SER A 48 -0.75 -33.04 -20.47
C SER A 48 -0.41 -31.58 -20.77
N SER A 49 -0.68 -31.07 -21.97
CA SER A 49 -0.40 -29.67 -22.36
C SER A 49 -1.66 -28.82 -22.45
N TYR A 50 -2.83 -29.42 -22.27
CA TYR A 50 -4.13 -28.76 -22.45
C TYR A 50 -4.23 -27.44 -21.70
N LEU A 51 -3.87 -27.42 -20.41
CA LEU A 51 -3.98 -26.22 -19.59
C LEU A 51 -2.99 -25.13 -20.04
N ASP A 52 -1.77 -25.50 -20.42
CA ASP A 52 -0.78 -24.53 -20.90
C ASP A 52 -1.23 -23.88 -22.22
N VAL A 53 -1.79 -24.68 -23.13
CA VAL A 53 -2.34 -24.19 -24.41
C VAL A 53 -3.62 -23.38 -24.17
N TYR A 54 -4.49 -23.84 -23.24
CA TYR A 54 -5.72 -23.13 -22.84
C TYR A 54 -5.40 -21.75 -22.27
N CYS A 55 -4.38 -21.68 -21.41
CA CYS A 55 -3.96 -20.41 -20.85
C CYS A 55 -3.33 -19.52 -21.90
N ALA A 56 -2.51 -20.05 -22.82
CA ALA A 56 -1.92 -19.25 -23.88
C ALA A 56 -2.98 -18.69 -24.87
N ASN A 57 -3.93 -19.53 -25.29
CA ASN A 57 -4.95 -19.18 -26.29
C ASN A 57 -6.26 -19.92 -25.98
N PRO A 58 -7.09 -19.42 -25.06
CA PRO A 58 -8.37 -20.06 -24.78
C PRO A 58 -9.30 -19.93 -25.99
N PRO A 59 -10.16 -20.91 -26.23
CA PRO A 59 -11.23 -20.78 -27.21
C PRO A 59 -12.22 -19.68 -26.77
N VAL A 60 -12.86 -19.03 -27.75
CA VAL A 60 -13.68 -17.81 -27.54
C VAL A 60 -14.99 -18.10 -26.79
N ASP A 61 -15.39 -19.37 -26.74
CA ASP A 61 -16.67 -19.87 -26.27
C ASP A 61 -16.61 -20.69 -24.98
N SER A 62 -15.44 -20.78 -24.32
CA SER A 62 -15.32 -21.58 -23.08
C SER A 62 -14.56 -20.86 -21.98
N CYS A 63 -15.13 -20.91 -20.77
CA CYS A 63 -14.49 -20.53 -19.51
C CYS A 63 -14.54 -21.66 -18.47
N SER A 64 -14.56 -22.91 -18.91
CA SER A 64 -14.86 -24.04 -18.01
C SER A 64 -13.85 -24.27 -16.89
N PHE A 65 -12.59 -23.89 -17.12
CA PHE A 65 -11.52 -23.97 -16.12
C PHE A 65 -11.35 -22.67 -15.32
N GLY A 66 -12.18 -21.66 -15.58
CA GLY A 66 -12.04 -20.32 -15.01
C GLY A 66 -10.84 -19.56 -15.56
N TYR A 67 -10.40 -18.55 -14.80
CA TYR A 67 -9.21 -17.78 -15.15
C TYR A 67 -7.93 -18.60 -14.92
N CYS A 68 -7.02 -18.51 -15.87
CA CYS A 68 -5.69 -19.08 -15.75
C CYS A 68 -4.86 -18.34 -14.71
N PRO A 69 -4.15 -19.06 -13.82
CA PRO A 69 -3.39 -18.44 -12.75
C PRO A 69 -2.27 -17.56 -13.29
N ASN A 70 -2.06 -16.40 -12.66
CA ASN A 70 -0.93 -15.53 -12.97
C ASN A 70 0.00 -15.43 -11.75
N PRO A 71 1.05 -16.26 -11.68
CA PRO A 71 1.87 -16.38 -10.49
C PRO A 71 2.69 -15.11 -10.19
N ASP A 72 2.91 -14.24 -11.17
CA ASP A 72 3.68 -13.01 -10.99
C ASP A 72 2.85 -11.86 -10.40
N VAL A 73 1.52 -11.93 -10.50
CA VAL A 73 0.63 -10.82 -10.12
C VAL A 73 -0.30 -11.17 -8.96
N ALA A 74 -0.97 -12.32 -9.01
CA ALA A 74 -2.01 -12.69 -8.03
C ALA A 74 -1.63 -13.87 -7.13
N SER A 75 -0.41 -14.38 -7.26
CA SER A 75 0.02 -15.50 -6.43
C SER A 75 -0.07 -15.19 -4.94
N PRO A 76 -0.24 -16.23 -4.10
CA PRO A 76 -0.31 -16.04 -2.66
C PRO A 76 0.99 -15.43 -2.11
N ALA A 77 2.15 -15.75 -2.69
CA ALA A 77 3.43 -15.14 -2.29
C ALA A 77 3.45 -13.63 -2.51
N VAL A 78 3.02 -13.15 -3.69
CA VAL A 78 2.98 -11.71 -4.01
C VAL A 78 1.97 -10.99 -3.13
N ARG A 79 0.79 -11.59 -2.91
CA ARG A 79 -0.25 -11.06 -2.03
C ARG A 79 0.21 -10.91 -0.58
N TYR A 80 0.65 -12.01 0.04
CA TYR A 80 1.10 -12.00 1.44
C TYR A 80 2.33 -11.12 1.64
N SER A 81 3.26 -11.11 0.67
CA SER A 81 4.38 -10.17 0.66
C SER A 81 3.89 -8.71 0.70
N THR A 82 2.92 -8.37 -0.15
CA THR A 82 2.38 -7.02 -0.26
C THR A 82 1.60 -6.63 1.00
N TYR A 83 0.83 -7.55 1.58
CA TYR A 83 0.13 -7.34 2.85
C TYR A 83 1.10 -7.03 3.97
N PHE A 84 2.11 -7.89 4.11
CA PHE A 84 3.11 -7.77 5.15
C PHE A 84 3.90 -6.47 5.00
N SER A 85 4.45 -6.21 3.81
CA SER A 85 5.25 -5.02 3.53
C SER A 85 4.46 -3.73 3.71
N SER A 86 3.20 -3.68 3.25
CA SER A 86 2.33 -2.50 3.44
C SER A 86 2.04 -2.26 4.92
N LEU A 87 1.70 -3.32 5.68
CA LEU A 87 1.38 -3.21 7.10
C LEU A 87 2.60 -2.75 7.90
N VAL A 88 3.75 -3.37 7.67
CA VAL A 88 5.00 -3.03 8.36
C VAL A 88 5.46 -1.63 8.01
N SER A 89 5.43 -1.25 6.73
CA SER A 89 5.74 0.12 6.31
C SER A 89 4.79 1.14 6.95
N ALA A 90 3.51 0.80 7.13
CA ALA A 90 2.57 1.68 7.81
C ALA A 90 2.92 1.86 9.30
N ILE A 91 3.31 0.78 9.98
CA ILE A 91 3.81 0.81 11.36
C ILE A 91 5.05 1.70 11.44
N LEU A 92 6.02 1.52 10.53
CA LEU A 92 7.24 2.30 10.48
C LEU A 92 6.95 3.79 10.29
N VAL A 93 6.13 4.14 9.30
CA VAL A 93 5.72 5.54 9.05
C VAL A 93 5.02 6.16 10.28
N LEU A 94 4.28 5.36 11.05
CA LEU A 94 3.59 5.83 12.25
C LEU A 94 4.43 5.76 13.54
N TYR A 95 5.57 5.09 13.59
CA TYR A 95 6.31 4.95 14.86
C TYR A 95 7.78 5.33 14.79
N SER A 96 8.42 5.16 13.65
CA SER A 96 9.81 5.56 13.44
C SER A 96 9.89 6.73 12.45
N PRO A 97 9.89 7.99 12.92
CA PRO A 97 10.07 9.14 12.03
C PRO A 97 11.48 9.17 11.42
N GLU A 98 12.46 8.50 12.02
CA GLU A 98 13.82 8.38 11.51
C GLU A 98 13.87 7.45 10.28
N ASP A 99 13.13 6.34 10.32
CA ASP A 99 13.11 5.35 9.24
C ASP A 99 12.03 5.60 8.17
N VAL A 100 11.25 6.69 8.33
CA VAL A 100 10.08 6.99 7.49
C VAL A 100 10.45 7.09 6.00
N THR A 101 11.64 7.61 5.69
CA THR A 101 12.11 7.80 4.31
C THR A 101 12.35 6.46 3.63
N SER A 102 12.94 5.50 4.34
CA SER A 102 13.20 4.16 3.80
C SER A 102 11.88 3.41 3.56
N ALA A 103 10.98 3.41 4.54
CA ALA A 103 9.66 2.79 4.41
C ALA A 103 8.83 3.42 3.28
N PHE A 104 8.94 4.74 3.09
CA PHE A 104 8.29 5.47 2.01
C PHE A 104 8.75 4.99 0.63
N PHE A 105 10.07 4.94 0.39
CA PHE A 105 10.60 4.51 -0.90
C PHE A 105 10.37 3.02 -1.16
N ALA A 106 10.43 2.17 -0.12
CA ALA A 106 10.09 0.76 -0.22
C ALA A 106 8.63 0.57 -0.66
N GLN A 107 7.70 1.32 -0.05
CA GLN A 107 6.29 1.27 -0.45
C GLN A 107 6.07 1.78 -1.87
N LEU A 108 6.68 2.91 -2.25
CA LEU A 108 6.57 3.43 -3.61
C LEU A 108 7.08 2.41 -4.62
N LEU A 109 8.26 1.83 -4.39
CA LEU A 109 8.84 0.85 -5.30
C LEU A 109 7.93 -0.38 -5.45
N ASN A 110 7.35 -0.87 -4.37
CA ASN A 110 6.40 -1.98 -4.42
C ASN A 110 5.15 -1.64 -5.26
N VAL A 111 4.52 -0.49 -5.00
CA VAL A 111 3.30 -0.07 -5.72
C VAL A 111 3.58 0.21 -7.20
N TYR A 112 4.68 0.90 -7.51
CA TYR A 112 5.07 1.17 -8.90
C TYR A 112 5.42 -0.11 -9.65
N SER A 113 6.07 -1.08 -9.00
CA SER A 113 6.37 -2.37 -9.62
C SER A 113 5.10 -3.11 -10.01
N LEU A 114 4.09 -3.15 -9.14
CA LEU A 114 2.79 -3.77 -9.43
C LEU A 114 2.04 -3.05 -10.58
N ILE A 115 1.97 -1.72 -10.54
CA ILE A 115 1.26 -0.93 -11.55
C ILE A 115 1.95 -1.05 -12.92
N VAL A 116 3.28 -0.92 -12.97
CA VAL A 116 4.04 -1.02 -14.22
C VAL A 116 3.97 -2.43 -14.79
N ALA A 117 4.11 -3.47 -13.94
CA ALA A 117 3.93 -4.86 -14.37
C ALA A 117 2.53 -5.08 -14.95
N ALA A 118 1.48 -4.56 -14.30
CA ALA A 118 0.12 -4.65 -14.81
C ALA A 118 -0.03 -3.96 -16.17
N ILE A 119 0.48 -2.72 -16.33
CA ILE A 119 0.41 -1.99 -17.60
C ILE A 119 1.14 -2.73 -18.72
N ILE A 120 2.36 -3.24 -18.46
CA ILE A 120 3.13 -4.00 -19.45
C ILE A 120 2.40 -5.29 -19.83
N SER A 121 1.85 -6.02 -18.85
CA SER A 121 1.13 -7.27 -19.10
C SER A 121 -0.19 -7.05 -19.84
N ILE A 122 -0.90 -5.94 -19.57
CA ILE A 122 -2.07 -5.51 -20.36
C ILE A 122 -1.65 -5.20 -21.80
N GLY A 123 -0.56 -4.44 -22.00
CA GLY A 123 -0.07 -4.09 -23.33
C GLY A 123 0.41 -5.29 -24.15
N LYS A 124 0.81 -6.39 -23.48
CA LYS A 124 1.18 -7.66 -24.12
C LYS A 124 0.00 -8.62 -24.29
N HIS A 125 -1.22 -8.25 -23.86
CA HIS A 125 -2.38 -9.14 -23.84
C HIS A 125 -2.18 -10.43 -23.03
N ASN A 126 -1.30 -10.39 -22.03
CA ASN A 126 -0.95 -11.53 -21.16
C ASN A 126 -1.52 -11.38 -19.74
N LEU A 127 -2.50 -10.49 -19.57
CA LEU A 127 -3.19 -10.27 -18.31
C LEU A 127 -4.67 -10.41 -18.55
N THR A 128 -5.33 -11.25 -17.76
CA THR A 128 -6.79 -11.28 -17.71
C THR A 128 -7.31 -10.03 -16.98
N LYS A 129 -8.57 -9.65 -17.20
CA LYS A 129 -9.21 -8.54 -16.48
C LYS A 129 -9.17 -8.72 -14.96
N LEU A 130 -9.40 -9.94 -14.46
CA LEU A 130 -9.34 -10.26 -13.04
C LEU A 130 -7.97 -9.94 -12.41
N HIS A 131 -6.90 -10.49 -12.99
CA HIS A 131 -5.52 -10.25 -12.53
C HIS A 131 -5.16 -8.76 -12.51
N SER A 132 -5.67 -7.97 -13.47
CA SER A 132 -5.50 -6.52 -13.46
C SER A 132 -6.18 -5.85 -12.26
N VAL A 133 -7.41 -6.26 -11.93
CA VAL A 133 -8.15 -5.74 -10.77
C VAL A 133 -7.47 -6.11 -9.46
N ILE A 134 -6.94 -7.34 -9.35
CA ILE A 134 -6.16 -7.77 -8.17
C ILE A 134 -4.91 -6.91 -8.03
N ALA A 135 -4.11 -6.74 -9.10
CA ALA A 135 -2.93 -5.88 -9.08
C ALA A 135 -3.26 -4.46 -8.63
N LEU A 136 -4.36 -3.91 -9.16
CA LEU A 136 -4.84 -2.58 -8.85
C LEU A 136 -5.28 -2.45 -7.39
N THR A 137 -5.93 -3.47 -6.85
CA THR A 137 -6.38 -3.53 -5.45
C THR A 137 -5.19 -3.66 -4.51
N LEU A 138 -4.18 -4.47 -4.89
CA LEU A 138 -2.95 -4.59 -4.13
C LEU A 138 -2.15 -3.28 -4.09
N ALA A 139 -2.11 -2.56 -5.21
CA ALA A 139 -1.50 -1.22 -5.30
C ALA A 139 -2.24 -0.18 -4.45
N ALA A 140 -3.57 -0.30 -4.34
CA ALA A 140 -4.45 0.57 -3.55
C ALA A 140 -4.43 0.26 -2.04
N SER A 141 -3.28 -0.11 -1.49
CA SER A 141 -3.18 -0.43 -0.07
C SER A 141 -3.53 0.78 0.82
N PRO A 142 -3.97 0.57 2.07
CA PRO A 142 -4.29 1.68 2.98
C PRO A 142 -3.11 2.62 3.20
N LEU A 143 -1.87 2.12 3.15
CA LEU A 143 -0.67 2.95 3.22
C LEU A 143 -0.54 3.87 1.99
N SER A 144 -0.79 3.37 0.78
CA SER A 144 -0.79 4.18 -0.45
C SER A 144 -1.79 5.33 -0.37
N LEU A 145 -3.02 5.04 0.07
CA LEU A 145 -4.06 6.06 0.28
C LEU A 145 -3.66 7.07 1.36
N TYR A 146 -3.05 6.59 2.44
CA TYR A 146 -2.54 7.45 3.51
C TYR A 146 -1.46 8.40 3.00
N LEU A 147 -0.51 7.93 2.18
CA LEU A 147 0.52 8.77 1.57
C LEU A 147 -0.09 9.84 0.66
N ILE A 148 -1.07 9.48 -0.18
CA ILE A 148 -1.82 10.43 -1.02
C ILE A 148 -2.46 11.53 -0.15
N MET A 149 -3.18 11.14 0.90
CA MET A 149 -3.80 12.10 1.83
C MET A 149 -2.76 13.03 2.46
N TYR A 150 -1.58 12.53 2.82
CA TYR A 150 -0.50 13.34 3.40
C TYR A 150 0.09 14.31 2.40
N VAL A 151 0.23 13.93 1.13
CA VAL A 151 0.67 14.85 0.08
C VAL A 151 -0.34 15.97 -0.10
N PHE A 152 -1.65 15.67 -0.20
CA PHE A 152 -2.67 16.72 -0.25
C PHE A 152 -2.60 17.66 0.95
N ARG A 153 -2.41 17.14 2.17
CA ARG A 153 -2.25 17.98 3.37
C ARG A 153 -0.97 18.82 3.34
N SER A 154 0.11 18.28 2.79
CA SER A 154 1.39 18.99 2.60
C SER A 154 1.25 20.12 1.59
N LEU A 155 0.50 19.91 0.49
CA LEU A 155 0.18 20.94 -0.50
C LEU A 155 -0.65 22.09 0.11
N LEU A 156 -1.49 21.79 1.11
CA LEU A 156 -2.23 22.80 1.88
C LEU A 156 -1.38 23.56 2.91
N GLY A 157 -0.05 23.40 2.89
CA GLY A 157 0.88 24.11 3.78
C GLY A 157 0.82 23.70 5.25
N LYS A 158 0.12 22.60 5.57
CA LYS A 158 0.02 22.11 6.96
C LYS A 158 1.26 21.30 7.30
N GLN A 159 1.92 21.63 8.41
CA GLN A 159 3.00 20.79 8.93
C GLN A 159 2.47 19.37 9.20
N THR A 160 3.13 18.39 8.61
CA THR A 160 2.78 16.98 8.76
C THR A 160 3.94 16.23 9.39
N ARG A 161 3.64 15.06 9.96
CA ARG A 161 4.66 14.19 10.53
C ARG A 161 5.70 13.71 9.49
N LEU A 162 5.29 13.62 8.24
CA LEU A 162 6.14 13.23 7.12
C LEU A 162 6.95 14.41 6.58
N GLN A 163 7.35 15.38 7.42
CA GLN A 163 8.16 16.52 6.99
C GLN A 163 9.54 16.08 6.47
N ALA A 164 10.09 14.96 6.94
CA ALA A 164 11.32 14.39 6.38
C ALA A 164 11.16 14.00 4.89
N VAL A 165 9.96 13.56 4.48
CA VAL A 165 9.69 13.08 3.12
C VAL A 165 9.04 14.16 2.24
N PHE A 166 8.12 14.92 2.80
CA PHE A 166 7.31 15.95 2.12
C PHE A 166 7.66 17.38 2.57
N GLY A 167 8.86 17.58 3.13
CA GLY A 167 9.34 18.88 3.58
C GLY A 167 9.47 19.92 2.46
N PRO A 168 9.80 21.17 2.80
CA PRO A 168 10.12 22.20 1.83
C PRO A 168 11.21 21.72 0.86
N GLY A 169 11.04 21.92 -0.44
CA GLY A 169 12.00 21.48 -1.47
C GLY A 169 11.82 20.04 -1.98
N MET A 170 11.07 19.19 -1.29
CA MET A 170 10.84 17.78 -1.69
C MET A 170 9.73 17.62 -2.73
N TYR A 171 9.79 18.37 -3.83
CA TYR A 171 8.77 18.35 -4.87
C TYR A 171 8.68 17.02 -5.62
N LEU A 172 9.82 16.36 -5.83
CA LEU A 172 9.89 15.06 -6.51
C LEU A 172 9.07 13.99 -5.77
N ASN A 173 9.23 13.89 -4.45
CA ASN A 173 8.48 12.91 -3.64
C ASN A 173 6.97 13.15 -3.69
N ARG A 174 6.55 14.41 -3.69
CA ARG A 174 5.12 14.78 -3.83
C ARG A 174 4.61 14.39 -5.23
N ALA A 175 5.38 14.67 -6.27
CA ALA A 175 5.03 14.30 -7.64
C ALA A 175 4.93 12.78 -7.81
N LEU A 176 5.88 12.01 -7.26
CA LEU A 176 5.87 10.54 -7.30
C LEU A 176 4.60 9.96 -6.65
N VAL A 177 4.14 10.48 -5.51
CA VAL A 177 2.89 10.00 -4.92
C VAL A 177 1.68 10.46 -5.73
N LEU A 178 1.68 11.66 -6.29
CA LEU A 178 0.56 12.18 -7.08
C LEU A 178 0.41 11.47 -8.43
N ILE A 179 1.51 11.07 -9.08
CA ILE A 179 1.52 10.30 -10.34
C ILE A 179 0.92 8.89 -10.15
N MET A 180 0.96 8.36 -8.93
CA MET A 180 0.30 7.10 -8.60
C MET A 180 -1.21 7.16 -8.88
N LEU A 181 -1.87 8.31 -8.65
CA LEU A 181 -3.31 8.48 -8.89
C LEU A 181 -3.72 8.35 -10.36
N PRO A 182 -3.15 9.08 -11.33
CA PRO A 182 -3.50 8.90 -12.74
C PRO A 182 -3.08 7.52 -13.27
N LEU A 183 -1.99 6.92 -12.78
CA LEU A 183 -1.65 5.55 -13.18
C LEU A 183 -2.68 4.54 -12.67
N TRP A 184 -3.11 4.68 -11.42
CA TRP A 184 -4.18 3.87 -10.84
C TRP A 184 -5.50 4.06 -11.60
N ALA A 185 -5.88 5.32 -11.86
CA ALA A 185 -7.07 5.64 -12.65
C ALA A 185 -6.98 5.14 -14.09
N SER A 186 -5.79 5.10 -14.69
CA SER A 186 -5.55 4.57 -16.03
C SER A 186 -5.82 3.07 -16.09
N VAL A 187 -5.23 2.28 -15.18
CA VAL A 187 -5.49 0.83 -15.10
C VAL A 187 -6.96 0.55 -14.74
N LEU A 188 -7.56 1.35 -13.86
CA LEU A 188 -9.00 1.26 -13.56
C LEU A 188 -9.86 1.56 -14.80
N SER A 189 -9.47 2.57 -15.59
CA SER A 189 -10.20 2.92 -16.81
C SER A 189 -10.09 1.80 -17.84
N PHE A 190 -8.88 1.24 -18.06
CA PHE A 190 -8.69 0.12 -18.98
C PHE A 190 -9.49 -1.12 -18.56
N THR A 191 -9.59 -1.41 -17.26
CA THR A 191 -10.40 -2.53 -16.76
C THR A 191 -11.90 -2.25 -16.83
N ALA A 192 -12.33 -0.99 -16.73
CA ALA A 192 -13.73 -0.59 -16.83
C ALA A 192 -14.25 -0.51 -18.27
N LEU A 193 -13.37 -0.27 -19.26
CA LEU A 193 -13.77 -0.20 -20.66
C LEU A 193 -14.31 -1.55 -21.18
N PRO A 194 -15.27 -1.52 -22.11
CA PRO A 194 -15.81 -2.73 -22.73
C PRO A 194 -14.74 -3.46 -23.55
N THR A 195 -14.82 -4.79 -23.57
CA THR A 195 -13.88 -5.70 -24.24
C THR A 195 -13.78 -5.49 -25.76
N SER A 196 -14.72 -4.77 -26.36
CA SER A 196 -14.72 -4.46 -27.80
C SER A 196 -13.57 -3.53 -28.22
N VAL A 197 -13.01 -2.74 -27.30
CA VAL A 197 -11.93 -1.78 -27.59
C VAL A 197 -10.57 -2.36 -27.18
N TRP A 198 -10.53 -3.18 -26.13
CA TRP A 198 -9.31 -3.75 -25.57
C TRP A 198 -9.51 -5.23 -25.26
N GLN A 199 -8.66 -6.08 -25.86
CA GLN A 199 -8.72 -7.52 -25.65
C GLN A 199 -7.84 -7.89 -24.45
N PHE A 200 -8.48 -8.17 -23.31
CA PHE A 200 -7.83 -8.91 -22.22
C PHE A 200 -7.69 -10.38 -22.62
N GLN A 201 -6.74 -11.07 -21.99
CA GLN A 201 -6.64 -12.51 -22.13
C GLN A 201 -7.91 -13.18 -21.57
N GLN A 202 -8.42 -14.19 -22.27
CA GLN A 202 -9.63 -14.95 -21.88
C GLN A 202 -10.91 -14.11 -21.80
N SER A 203 -11.20 -13.31 -22.84
CA SER A 203 -12.41 -12.47 -22.90
C SER A 203 -13.73 -13.25 -22.79
N ALA A 204 -13.75 -14.54 -23.12
CA ALA A 204 -14.89 -15.44 -22.91
C ALA A 204 -15.31 -15.46 -21.42
N CYS A 205 -14.33 -15.60 -20.53
CA CYS A 205 -14.52 -15.60 -19.08
C CYS A 205 -15.05 -14.26 -18.56
N ASP A 206 -14.78 -13.16 -19.23
CA ASP A 206 -15.26 -11.85 -18.79
C ASP A 206 -16.80 -11.73 -18.93
N THR A 207 -17.40 -12.42 -19.89
CA THR A 207 -18.85 -12.35 -20.11
C THR A 207 -19.62 -13.11 -19.04
N GLU A 208 -19.14 -14.30 -18.65
CA GLU A 208 -19.76 -15.13 -17.62
C GLU A 208 -19.42 -14.65 -16.20
N ILE A 209 -18.18 -14.24 -15.96
CA ILE A 209 -17.68 -13.96 -14.61
C ILE A 209 -17.52 -12.46 -14.35
N ALA A 210 -17.13 -11.64 -15.34
CA ALA A 210 -16.73 -10.25 -15.08
C ALA A 210 -17.84 -9.19 -15.24
N SER A 211 -18.96 -9.48 -15.93
CA SER A 211 -19.93 -8.42 -16.30
C SER A 211 -20.58 -7.70 -15.11
N ASN A 212 -20.64 -8.31 -13.91
CA ASN A 212 -21.18 -7.70 -12.69
C ASN A 212 -20.22 -7.64 -11.50
N HIS A 213 -19.00 -8.19 -11.59
CA HIS A 213 -18.19 -8.47 -10.39
C HIS A 213 -16.94 -7.62 -10.19
N VAL A 214 -16.47 -6.82 -11.15
CA VAL A 214 -15.27 -5.99 -10.91
C VAL A 214 -15.54 -4.85 -9.92
N ALA A 215 -16.65 -4.13 -10.07
CA ALA A 215 -17.07 -3.15 -9.06
C ALA A 215 -17.51 -3.84 -7.76
N SER A 216 -18.06 -5.05 -7.87
CA SER A 216 -18.40 -5.84 -6.69
C SER A 216 -17.13 -6.24 -5.93
N LEU A 217 -16.02 -6.59 -6.56
CA LEU A 217 -14.76 -6.95 -5.86
C LEU A 217 -14.25 -5.86 -4.91
N PHE A 218 -14.51 -4.59 -5.20
CA PHE A 218 -14.09 -3.48 -4.32
C PHE A 218 -15.04 -3.23 -3.15
N PHE A 219 -16.35 -3.34 -3.36
CA PHE A 219 -17.36 -2.90 -2.38
C PHE A 219 -18.21 -4.04 -1.81
N LEU A 220 -18.40 -5.13 -2.56
CA LEU A 220 -19.23 -6.28 -2.20
C LEU A 220 -18.61 -7.12 -1.09
N PRO A 221 -17.27 -7.40 -1.03
CA PRO A 221 -16.69 -8.11 0.10
C PRO A 221 -16.96 -7.43 1.45
N PHE A 222 -17.11 -6.10 1.50
CA PHE A 222 -17.55 -5.39 2.71
C PHE A 222 -18.99 -5.77 3.09
N ILE A 223 -19.91 -5.70 2.12
CA ILE A 223 -21.32 -6.03 2.35
C ILE A 223 -21.44 -7.51 2.76
N ILE A 224 -20.73 -8.40 2.06
CA ILE A 224 -20.68 -9.83 2.35
C ILE A 224 -20.06 -10.08 3.74
N PHE A 225 -18.96 -9.41 4.12
CA PHE A 225 -18.37 -9.61 5.43
C PHE A 225 -19.35 -9.33 6.57
N PHE A 226 -20.05 -8.20 6.49
CA PHE A 226 -21.03 -7.81 7.50
C PHE A 226 -22.31 -8.65 7.41
N ALA A 227 -22.61 -9.24 6.26
CA ALA A 227 -23.75 -10.14 6.07
C ALA A 227 -23.47 -11.56 6.58
N GLU A 228 -22.33 -12.15 6.23
CA GLU A 228 -21.92 -13.52 6.56
C GLU A 228 -21.38 -13.63 7.99
N PHE A 229 -20.64 -12.62 8.46
CA PHE A 229 -20.06 -12.59 9.80
C PHE A 229 -20.59 -11.41 10.63
N PRO A 230 -21.91 -11.29 10.82
CA PRO A 230 -22.52 -10.11 11.44
C PRO A 230 -22.04 -9.91 12.87
N TYR A 231 -21.81 -10.99 13.63
CA TYR A 231 -21.31 -10.91 15.00
C TYR A 231 -19.87 -10.41 15.08
N ILE A 232 -18.99 -10.87 14.19
CA ILE A 232 -17.59 -10.44 14.15
C ILE A 232 -17.51 -8.99 13.68
N GLY A 233 -18.22 -8.65 12.61
CA GLY A 233 -18.32 -7.28 12.11
C GLY A 233 -18.88 -6.32 13.16
N ALA A 234 -19.95 -6.71 13.86
CA ALA A 234 -20.52 -5.92 14.96
C ALA A 234 -19.54 -5.76 16.13
N LEU A 235 -18.78 -6.80 16.48
CA LEU A 235 -17.77 -6.73 17.54
C LEU A 235 -16.63 -5.78 17.17
N ILE A 236 -16.12 -5.85 15.93
CA ILE A 236 -15.09 -4.92 15.43
C ILE A 236 -15.64 -3.49 15.46
N LEU A 237 -16.84 -3.26 14.91
CA LEU A 237 -17.45 -1.93 14.88
C LEU A 237 -17.70 -1.38 16.29
N ALA A 238 -18.26 -2.20 17.18
CA ALA A 238 -18.48 -1.84 18.58
C ALA A 238 -17.17 -1.50 19.28
N SER A 239 -16.09 -2.26 19.04
CA SER A 239 -14.79 -1.98 19.63
C SER A 239 -14.24 -0.60 19.21
N VAL A 240 -14.41 -0.22 17.93
CA VAL A 240 -14.01 1.09 17.41
C VAL A 240 -14.88 2.19 18.03
N VAL A 241 -16.21 2.04 17.95
CA VAL A 241 -17.17 3.05 18.39
C VAL A 241 -17.06 3.29 19.90
N VAL A 242 -16.95 2.23 20.70
CA VAL A 242 -16.78 2.33 22.15
C VAL A 242 -15.44 2.98 22.50
N SER A 243 -14.34 2.57 21.85
CA SER A 243 -13.01 3.17 22.09
C SER A 243 -12.98 4.66 21.75
N TRP A 244 -13.55 5.06 20.61
CA TRP A 244 -13.69 6.46 20.22
C TRP A 244 -14.64 7.20 21.16
N GLY A 245 -15.81 6.65 21.48
CA GLY A 245 -16.79 7.26 22.38
C GLY A 245 -16.20 7.57 23.76
N ILE A 246 -15.46 6.62 24.35
CA ILE A 246 -14.77 6.81 25.63
C ILE A 246 -13.71 7.92 25.52
N ALA A 247 -12.89 7.91 24.46
CA ALA A 247 -11.85 8.92 24.27
C ALA A 247 -12.41 10.33 24.07
N ILE A 248 -13.48 10.46 23.28
CA ILE A 248 -14.19 11.71 23.04
C ILE A 248 -14.82 12.21 24.33
N TRP A 249 -15.51 11.34 25.08
CA TRP A 249 -16.13 11.69 26.35
C TRP A 249 -15.11 12.19 27.38
N ARG A 250 -13.95 11.53 27.48
CA ARG A 250 -12.84 11.95 28.36
C ARG A 250 -12.24 13.29 27.96
N LEU A 251 -12.14 13.58 26.66
CA LEU A 251 -11.54 14.80 26.14
C LEU A 251 -12.54 15.94 25.91
N ARG A 252 -13.82 15.75 26.25
CA ARG A 252 -14.91 16.67 25.88
C ARG A 252 -14.63 18.12 26.27
N GLN A 253 -14.13 18.36 27.49
CA GLN A 253 -13.86 19.72 27.96
C GLN A 253 -12.74 20.43 27.19
N ILE A 254 -11.81 19.66 26.59
CA ILE A 254 -10.70 20.20 25.80
C ILE A 254 -11.11 20.39 24.34
N ILE A 255 -11.97 19.51 23.82
CA ILE A 255 -12.45 19.55 22.44
C ILE A 255 -13.41 20.72 22.24
N TRP A 256 -14.41 20.83 23.11
CA TRP A 256 -15.47 21.84 23.04
C TRP A 256 -15.13 23.04 23.91
N ALA A 257 -14.34 23.96 23.34
CA ALA A 257 -14.18 25.29 23.93
C ALA A 257 -15.54 26.01 23.97
N LYS A 258 -15.80 26.80 25.01
CA LYS A 258 -17.09 27.47 25.30
C LYS A 258 -17.68 28.32 24.16
N HIS A 259 -16.96 28.58 23.07
CA HIS A 259 -17.39 29.46 21.98
C HIS A 259 -17.49 28.78 20.60
N ASP A 260 -17.15 27.50 20.46
CA ASP A 260 -17.28 26.83 19.16
C ASP A 260 -18.69 26.25 18.95
N ARG A 261 -19.43 26.83 17.99
CA ARG A 261 -20.77 26.34 17.58
C ARG A 261 -20.74 25.08 16.72
N TYR A 262 -19.65 24.83 15.98
CA TYR A 262 -19.55 23.71 15.03
C TYR A 262 -18.67 22.59 15.57
N LEU A 263 -18.97 21.34 15.18
CA LEU A 263 -18.16 20.16 15.51
C LEU A 263 -16.76 20.31 14.89
N PRO A 264 -15.71 20.56 15.70
CA PRO A 264 -14.39 20.82 15.15
C PRO A 264 -13.69 19.48 14.86
N LEU A 265 -14.15 18.73 13.83
CA LEU A 265 -13.68 17.37 13.50
C LEU A 265 -12.15 17.27 13.41
N GLY A 266 -11.50 18.27 12.81
CA GLY A 266 -10.03 18.30 12.73
C GLY A 266 -9.34 18.47 14.10
N ARG A 267 -9.96 19.20 15.03
CA ARG A 267 -9.46 19.38 16.40
C ARG A 267 -9.76 18.13 17.24
N LEU A 268 -10.97 17.57 17.12
CA LEU A 268 -11.38 16.30 17.72
C LEU A 268 -10.38 15.21 17.39
N TRP A 269 -10.15 14.97 16.08
CA TRP A 269 -9.20 13.98 15.58
C TRP A 269 -7.80 14.22 16.17
N ARG A 270 -7.26 15.44 16.03
CA ARG A 270 -5.90 15.76 16.49
C ARG A 270 -5.74 15.56 18.00
N LYS A 271 -6.72 15.99 18.81
CA LYS A 271 -6.64 15.86 20.27
C LYS A 271 -6.80 14.40 20.73
N VAL A 272 -7.73 13.64 20.15
CA VAL A 272 -7.91 12.22 20.45
C VAL A 272 -6.68 11.42 20.05
N VAL A 273 -6.22 11.56 18.81
CA VAL A 273 -5.06 10.83 18.28
C VAL A 273 -3.78 11.14 19.03
N ASN A 274 -3.52 12.42 19.34
CA ASN A 274 -2.31 12.79 20.09
C ASN A 274 -2.34 12.27 21.54
N ARG A 275 -3.52 12.11 22.15
CA ARG A 275 -3.67 11.62 23.53
C ARG A 275 -3.73 10.10 23.61
N TYR A 276 -4.34 9.46 22.61
CA TYR A 276 -4.62 8.03 22.55
C TYR A 276 -4.02 7.43 21.27
N PRO A 277 -2.69 7.22 21.23
CA PRO A 277 -2.01 6.70 20.04
C PRO A 277 -2.52 5.30 19.62
N PHE A 278 -3.04 4.52 20.57
CA PHE A 278 -3.70 3.24 20.28
C PHE A 278 -4.90 3.38 19.33
N ILE A 279 -5.74 4.40 19.56
CA ILE A 279 -6.93 4.62 18.74
C ILE A 279 -6.51 4.95 17.32
N GLN A 280 -5.46 5.76 17.16
CA GLN A 280 -4.87 6.03 15.85
C GLN A 280 -4.33 4.74 15.22
N PHE A 281 -3.55 3.96 15.95
CA PHE A 281 -2.99 2.70 15.46
C PHE A 281 -4.08 1.76 14.94
N TYR A 282 -5.08 1.52 15.78
CA TYR A 282 -6.16 0.58 15.47
C TYR A 282 -7.02 1.08 14.30
N SER A 283 -7.45 2.34 14.34
CA SER A 283 -8.37 2.89 13.32
C SER A 283 -7.71 3.26 11.99
N VAL A 284 -6.42 3.61 11.98
CA VAL A 284 -5.71 4.08 10.77
C VAL A 284 -4.88 2.96 10.14
N ILE A 285 -4.32 2.05 10.96
CA ILE A 285 -3.46 0.98 10.44
C ILE A 285 -4.18 -0.35 10.46
N VAL A 286 -4.50 -0.87 11.64
CA VAL A 286 -4.95 -2.27 11.78
C VAL A 286 -6.26 -2.51 11.05
N LEU A 287 -7.29 -1.71 11.31
CA LEU A 287 -8.61 -1.95 10.74
C LEU A 287 -8.63 -1.76 9.22
N PRO A 288 -8.08 -0.69 8.63
CA PRO A 288 -8.03 -0.55 7.17
C PRO A 288 -7.23 -1.66 6.48
N HIS A 289 -6.11 -2.13 7.08
CA HIS A 289 -5.32 -3.23 6.49
C HIS A 289 -6.04 -4.57 6.61
N ALA A 290 -6.60 -4.89 7.78
CA ALA A 290 -7.40 -6.10 7.96
C ALA A 290 -8.57 -6.14 6.98
N PHE A 291 -9.27 -5.01 6.84
CA PHE A 291 -10.36 -4.86 5.88
C PHE A 291 -9.90 -5.06 4.43
N TRP A 292 -8.81 -4.40 4.03
CA TRP A 292 -8.26 -4.53 2.68
C TRP A 292 -7.80 -5.96 2.36
N ILE A 293 -7.07 -6.61 3.27
CA ILE A 293 -6.64 -8.01 3.13
C ILE A 293 -7.86 -8.91 2.96
N PHE A 294 -8.86 -8.75 3.84
CA PHE A 294 -10.06 -9.56 3.83
C PHE A 294 -10.84 -9.40 2.51
N ASN A 295 -10.98 -8.18 1.99
CA ASN A 295 -11.66 -7.95 0.72
C ASN A 295 -10.94 -8.64 -0.44
N VAL A 296 -9.60 -8.60 -0.47
CA VAL A 296 -8.82 -9.25 -1.53
C VAL A 296 -8.96 -10.77 -1.44
N GLU A 297 -8.84 -11.35 -0.24
CA GLU A 297 -8.93 -12.80 -0.05
C GLU A 297 -10.33 -13.35 -0.35
N ILE A 298 -11.39 -12.73 0.18
CA ILE A 298 -12.77 -13.13 -0.16
C ILE A 298 -13.05 -12.94 -1.66
N GLY A 299 -12.58 -11.83 -2.24
CA GLY A 299 -12.76 -11.59 -3.67
C GLY A 299 -12.17 -12.70 -4.53
N LEU A 300 -11.00 -13.22 -4.13
CA LEU A 300 -10.32 -14.32 -4.81
C LEU A 300 -10.98 -15.67 -4.57
N GLU A 301 -11.47 -15.92 -3.35
CA GLU A 301 -12.21 -17.13 -3.00
C GLU A 301 -13.51 -17.26 -3.80
N ILE A 302 -14.29 -16.18 -3.90
CA ILE A 302 -15.53 -16.13 -4.68
C ILE A 302 -15.26 -16.46 -6.15
N LEU A 303 -14.13 -15.99 -6.68
CA LEU A 303 -13.76 -16.21 -8.08
C LEU A 303 -13.08 -17.55 -8.34
N SER A 304 -12.91 -18.38 -7.29
CA SER A 304 -12.34 -19.72 -7.37
C SER A 304 -11.00 -19.75 -8.12
N THR A 305 -10.19 -18.70 -7.97
CA THR A 305 -8.88 -18.63 -8.64
C THR A 305 -7.98 -19.71 -8.05
N ARG A 306 -7.54 -20.65 -8.89
CA ARG A 306 -6.62 -21.73 -8.48
C ARG A 306 -5.18 -21.23 -8.50
N GLU A 307 -4.91 -20.28 -7.62
CA GLU A 307 -3.57 -19.74 -7.45
C GLU A 307 -2.74 -20.68 -6.58
N SER A 308 -1.58 -21.09 -7.09
CA SER A 308 -0.64 -21.95 -6.38
C SER A 308 0.71 -21.25 -6.17
N PHE A 309 1.40 -21.67 -5.12
CA PHE A 309 2.79 -21.24 -4.90
C PHE A 309 3.68 -21.87 -5.98
N SER A 310 4.45 -21.03 -6.68
CA SER A 310 5.41 -21.46 -7.70
C SER A 310 6.65 -20.58 -7.62
N ALA A 311 7.84 -21.15 -7.78
CA ALA A 311 9.10 -20.40 -7.67
C ALA A 311 9.38 -19.54 -8.93
N THR A 312 8.42 -18.70 -9.31
CA THR A 312 8.54 -17.75 -10.41
C THR A 312 9.33 -16.52 -9.98
N TYR A 313 9.85 -15.79 -10.96
CA TYR A 313 10.62 -14.58 -10.71
C TYR A 313 9.82 -13.54 -9.92
N GLY A 314 8.54 -13.33 -10.23
CA GLY A 314 7.69 -12.39 -9.50
C GLY A 314 7.49 -12.76 -8.04
N GLN A 315 7.28 -14.05 -7.72
CA GLN A 315 7.12 -14.53 -6.34
C GLN A 315 8.40 -14.34 -5.52
N LEU A 316 9.56 -14.71 -6.09
CA LEU A 316 10.85 -14.52 -5.43
C LEU A 316 11.13 -13.04 -5.19
N LEU A 317 10.92 -12.20 -6.20
CA LEU A 317 11.11 -10.76 -6.10
C LEU A 317 10.22 -10.17 -5.00
N ALA A 318 8.94 -10.56 -4.94
CA ALA A 318 8.03 -10.11 -3.90
C ALA A 318 8.50 -10.52 -2.49
N ILE A 319 9.00 -11.74 -2.32
CA ILE A 319 9.58 -12.17 -1.04
C ILE A 319 10.79 -11.30 -0.69
N PHE A 320 11.71 -11.07 -1.61
CA PHE A 320 12.89 -10.22 -1.35
C PHE A 320 12.53 -8.78 -1.02
N VAL A 321 11.49 -8.22 -1.64
CA VAL A 321 10.98 -6.87 -1.31
C VAL A 321 10.45 -6.78 0.12
N THR A 322 10.01 -7.88 0.73
CA THR A 322 9.56 -7.88 2.15
C THR A 322 10.69 -7.89 3.17
N VAL A 323 11.89 -8.31 2.77
CA VAL A 323 13.01 -8.50 3.68
C VAL A 323 13.43 -7.18 4.36
N PRO A 324 13.59 -6.04 3.65
CA PRO A 324 13.99 -4.80 4.31
C PRO A 324 12.96 -4.29 5.34
N PRO A 325 11.65 -4.19 5.04
CA PRO A 325 10.65 -3.87 6.05
C PRO A 325 10.66 -4.85 7.23
N PHE A 326 10.82 -6.15 6.98
CA PHE A 326 10.91 -7.17 8.02
C PHE A 326 12.09 -6.93 8.96
N ILE A 327 13.29 -6.68 8.42
CA ILE A 327 14.49 -6.39 9.22
C ILE A 327 14.27 -5.11 10.04
N GLN A 328 13.70 -4.07 9.44
CA GLN A 328 13.37 -2.82 10.16
C GLN A 328 12.37 -3.06 11.30
N LEU A 329 11.37 -3.92 11.08
CA LEU A 329 10.46 -4.34 12.14
C LEU A 329 11.19 -5.07 13.26
N CYS A 330 12.08 -6.02 12.93
CA CYS A 330 12.87 -6.77 13.91
C CYS A 330 13.76 -5.85 14.76
N ILE A 331 14.34 -4.80 14.17
CA ILE A 331 15.13 -3.79 14.89
C ILE A 331 14.25 -2.99 15.87
N ILE A 332 13.00 -2.72 15.51
CA ILE A 332 12.04 -1.98 16.35
C ILE A 332 11.34 -2.88 17.36
N LEU A 333 11.24 -4.19 17.12
CA LEU A 333 10.51 -5.16 17.93
C LEU A 333 10.86 -5.09 19.43
N PRO A 334 12.14 -4.93 19.87
CA PRO A 334 12.47 -4.77 21.29
C PRO A 334 11.87 -3.52 21.94
N ARG A 335 11.51 -2.50 21.15
CA ARG A 335 10.88 -1.26 21.61
C ARG A 335 9.36 -1.38 21.69
N ILE A 336 8.75 -2.36 21.01
CA ILE A 336 7.29 -2.55 20.94
C ILE A 336 6.68 -2.88 22.31
N PRO A 337 7.25 -3.74 23.18
CA PRO A 337 6.70 -3.99 24.51
C PRO A 337 6.63 -2.73 25.37
N ASN A 338 7.67 -1.89 25.35
CA ASN A 338 7.67 -0.62 26.07
C ASN A 338 6.56 0.31 25.56
N TRP A 339 6.34 0.33 24.24
CA TRP A 339 5.23 1.03 23.64
C TRP A 339 3.86 0.45 24.05
N PHE A 340 3.75 -0.87 24.12
CA PHE A 340 2.53 -1.55 24.53
C PHE A 340 2.19 -1.26 26.00
N ILE A 341 3.20 -1.22 26.87
CA ILE A 341 3.08 -0.82 28.28
C ILE A 341 2.61 0.64 28.39
N ASP A 342 2.96 1.48 27.42
CA ASP A 342 2.53 2.87 27.34
C ASP A 342 1.10 3.07 26.83
N LEU A 343 0.38 2.02 26.43
CA LEU A 343 -1.02 2.11 26.02
C LEU A 343 -1.91 2.53 27.20
N ALA A 344 -2.88 3.41 26.93
CA ALA A 344 -3.69 4.04 27.97
C ALA A 344 -4.46 3.03 28.85
N TRP A 345 -4.90 1.90 28.30
CA TRP A 345 -5.56 0.84 29.06
C TRP A 345 -4.55 0.03 29.90
N VAL A 346 -3.33 -0.20 29.41
CA VAL A 346 -2.27 -0.81 30.21
C VAL A 346 -1.87 0.11 31.36
N ARG A 347 -1.77 1.42 31.12
CA ARG A 347 -1.57 2.41 32.21
C ARG A 347 -2.72 2.45 33.21
N LEU A 348 -3.95 2.23 32.75
CA LEU A 348 -5.12 2.12 33.61
C LEU A 348 -5.01 0.85 34.49
N LEU A 349 -4.70 -0.30 33.89
CA LEU A 349 -4.56 -1.58 34.61
C LEU A 349 -3.32 -1.62 35.53
N THR A 350 -2.22 -0.97 35.14
CA THR A 350 -0.96 -0.94 35.92
C THR A 350 -0.91 0.20 36.95
N GLY A 351 -1.98 0.99 37.10
CA GLY A 351 -2.06 2.09 38.08
C GLY A 351 -1.18 3.31 37.76
N ARG A 352 -0.46 3.33 36.63
CA ARG A 352 0.44 4.44 36.22
C ARG A 352 -0.30 5.57 35.51
N ARG A 353 -1.34 6.12 36.15
CA ARG A 353 -2.29 7.03 35.51
C ARG A 353 -1.71 8.41 35.10
N ASN A 354 -0.67 8.88 35.81
CA ASN A 354 -0.26 10.28 35.74
C ASN A 354 1.15 10.55 35.17
N GLN A 355 1.94 9.52 34.85
CA GLN A 355 3.29 9.72 34.30
C GLN A 355 3.39 9.09 32.91
N PRO A 356 3.38 9.88 31.81
CA PRO A 356 3.81 9.36 30.52
C PRO A 356 5.30 9.01 30.61
N PHE A 357 5.67 7.76 30.34
CA PHE A 357 7.05 7.26 30.46
C PHE A 357 8.02 7.94 29.48
N ARG A 358 7.49 8.59 28.44
CA ARG A 358 8.25 9.50 27.58
C ARG A 358 7.63 10.88 27.61
N SER A 359 8.46 11.86 27.95
CA SER A 359 8.25 13.27 27.62
C SER A 359 7.77 13.35 26.17
N ALA A 360 6.73 14.16 25.95
CA ALA A 360 6.25 14.45 24.62
C ALA A 360 7.45 14.77 23.73
N ARG A 361 7.46 14.15 22.54
CA ARG A 361 8.08 14.62 21.29
C ARG A 361 8.93 15.86 21.53
N PRO A 362 10.27 15.85 21.38
CA PRO A 362 11.11 17.03 21.59
C PRO A 362 10.38 18.20 20.93
N GLN A 363 9.83 19.08 21.76
CA GLN A 363 9.17 20.26 21.23
C GLN A 363 10.28 20.96 20.48
N ASP A 364 10.06 21.22 19.20
CA ASP A 364 10.91 22.02 18.35
C ASP A 364 11.45 23.21 19.19
N GLU A 365 12.68 23.07 19.71
CA GLU A 365 13.40 24.15 20.38
C GLU A 365 13.65 25.30 19.39
N SER A 366 13.41 25.07 18.10
CA SER A 366 13.37 26.09 17.04
C SER A 366 12.22 27.10 17.17
N ALA A 367 11.27 26.89 18.09
CA ALA A 367 10.27 27.90 18.46
C ALA A 367 10.65 28.72 19.71
N LEU A 368 11.82 28.49 20.32
CA LEU A 368 12.40 29.51 21.19
C LEU A 368 12.70 30.70 20.28
N PRO A 369 12.10 31.88 20.51
CA PRO A 369 12.48 33.07 19.78
C PRO A 369 13.99 33.19 19.93
N MET A 370 14.71 33.39 18.82
CA MET A 370 16.09 33.86 18.87
C MET A 370 16.09 34.98 19.89
N GLN A 371 16.64 34.69 21.07
CA GLN A 371 16.88 35.70 22.08
C GLN A 371 17.93 36.57 21.41
N GLN A 372 17.47 37.68 20.81
CA GLN A 372 18.32 38.70 20.23
C GLN A 372 19.35 38.98 21.31
N GLY A 373 20.60 38.63 21.01
CA GLY A 373 21.72 38.94 21.88
C GLY A 373 21.65 40.43 22.25
N PRO A 374 22.03 40.79 23.48
CA PRO A 374 21.91 42.14 23.98
C PRO A 374 22.52 43.11 22.98
N HIS A 375 21.67 43.95 22.39
CA HIS A 375 22.09 45.13 21.66
C HIS A 375 22.83 46.01 22.66
N ASP A 376 24.15 46.02 22.54
CA ASP A 376 25.06 46.83 23.35
C ASP A 376 24.99 48.29 22.84
N PRO A 377 24.33 49.24 23.51
CA PRO A 377 24.16 50.59 23.02
C PRO A 377 25.12 51.53 23.77
N THR A 378 26.42 51.27 23.70
CA THR A 378 27.40 52.20 24.30
C THR A 378 28.73 52.20 23.55
N ARG A 379 28.74 52.79 22.35
CA ARG A 379 29.96 53.33 21.76
C ARG A 379 29.69 54.66 21.07
N ALA A 380 29.48 55.68 21.91
CA ALA A 380 29.64 57.08 21.55
C ALA A 380 31.10 57.48 21.82
N GLY A 381 31.76 58.09 20.85
CA GLY A 381 33.16 58.53 20.91
C GLY A 381 33.81 58.44 19.52
N LEU A 382 33.55 59.36 18.60
CA LEU A 382 34.21 60.68 18.42
C LEU A 382 35.56 60.57 17.66
N LEU A 383 35.72 61.48 16.68
CA LEU A 383 36.90 61.91 15.91
C LEU A 383 37.06 61.25 14.52
N THR A 384 36.61 61.89 13.45
CA THR A 384 37.24 62.98 12.64
C THR A 384 38.56 62.58 12.00
N GLY A 385 38.61 62.64 10.66
CA GLY A 385 39.87 62.60 9.91
C GLY A 385 39.65 62.35 8.41
N ASP A 386 39.54 63.45 7.66
CA ASP A 386 39.70 63.51 6.21
C ASP A 386 41.04 62.92 5.75
N ALA A 387 41.05 62.17 4.64
CA ALA A 387 42.01 62.33 3.55
C ALA A 387 41.79 61.30 2.42
N LYS A 388 41.34 61.84 1.28
CA LYS A 388 41.72 61.57 -0.11
C LYS A 388 43.04 60.78 -0.29
N VAL A 389 43.07 59.82 -1.22
CA VAL A 389 43.98 59.75 -2.39
C VAL A 389 43.77 58.42 -3.16
N ASP A 390 43.95 58.57 -4.47
CA ASP A 390 43.71 57.69 -5.61
C ASP A 390 44.51 56.37 -5.66
N GLY A 391 44.06 55.44 -6.53
CA GLY A 391 44.97 54.52 -7.23
C GLY A 391 44.57 53.05 -7.29
N LEU A 392 44.09 52.60 -8.46
CA LEU A 392 44.34 51.25 -9.03
C LEU A 392 45.86 50.96 -9.07
N PRO A 393 46.39 49.71 -9.24
CA PRO A 393 45.79 48.58 -9.99
C PRO A 393 46.07 47.13 -9.48
N LEU A 394 45.42 46.17 -10.16
CA LEU A 394 45.82 44.78 -10.52
C LEU A 394 47.01 44.07 -9.81
N GLN A 395 46.72 42.93 -9.19
CA GLN A 395 47.50 41.67 -9.08
C GLN A 395 46.56 40.64 -8.42
N MET A 396 46.09 39.54 -9.01
CA MET A 396 46.74 38.36 -9.61
C MET A 396 47.61 37.60 -8.60
N ASP A 397 47.37 36.28 -8.53
CA ASP A 397 47.89 35.25 -7.60
C ASP A 397 47.08 35.16 -6.28
N GLU A 398 46.68 34.02 -5.71
CA GLU A 398 47.18 32.65 -5.82
C GLU A 398 46.06 31.69 -5.41
N LEU A 399 45.87 30.63 -6.19
CA LEU A 399 44.78 29.66 -6.04
C LEU A 399 45.29 28.50 -5.17
N ASP A 400 45.18 28.66 -3.85
CA ASP A 400 45.71 27.67 -2.91
C ASP A 400 44.66 26.61 -2.55
N SER A 401 44.88 25.44 -3.13
CA SER A 401 44.15 24.19 -2.97
C SER A 401 44.34 23.63 -1.55
N LYS A 402 43.34 23.83 -0.68
CA LYS A 402 43.20 23.04 0.57
C LYS A 402 42.25 21.86 0.37
N VAL A 403 42.85 20.77 -0.13
CA VAL A 403 42.37 19.40 0.05
C VAL A 403 42.46 19.07 1.54
N HIS A 404 41.32 18.96 2.21
CA HIS A 404 41.25 18.33 3.53
C HIS A 404 40.94 16.84 3.37
N SER A 405 42.02 16.06 3.40
CA SER A 405 42.04 14.65 3.74
C SER A 405 41.61 14.47 5.19
N GLY A 406 40.37 14.02 5.40
CA GLY A 406 39.86 13.57 6.70
C GLY A 406 39.66 12.07 6.69
N ALA A 407 40.75 11.31 6.81
CA ALA A 407 40.69 9.89 7.11
C ALA A 407 40.23 9.71 8.58
N SER A 408 39.09 9.06 8.80
CA SER A 408 38.74 8.50 10.10
C SER A 408 38.30 7.06 9.92
N SER A 409 39.29 6.18 10.07
CA SER A 409 39.12 4.77 10.39
C SER A 409 38.40 4.64 11.72
N ARG A 410 37.24 3.98 11.72
CA ARG A 410 36.75 3.23 12.89
C ARG A 410 36.18 1.90 12.43
N SER A 411 37.06 0.90 12.45
CA SER A 411 36.69 -0.48 12.72
C SER A 411 35.94 -0.55 14.05
N ALA A 412 34.79 -1.23 14.04
CA ALA A 412 34.28 -1.91 15.22
C ALA A 412 33.67 -3.22 14.73
N SER A 413 34.45 -4.30 14.88
CA SER A 413 33.98 -5.67 14.95
C SER A 413 32.86 -5.77 15.98
N TYR A 414 31.74 -6.36 15.58
CA TYR A 414 30.98 -7.26 16.46
C TYR A 414 30.49 -8.43 15.61
N MET A 415 30.59 -9.61 16.23
CA MET A 415 30.26 -10.94 15.71
C MET A 415 28.87 -11.04 15.11
#